data_AF-K0EUA7-F1
#
_entry.id   AF-K0EUA7-F1
#
_cell.length_a   1.000
_cell.length_b   1.000
_cell.length_c   1.000
_cell.angle_alpha   90.00
_cell.angle_beta   90.00
_cell.angle_gamma   90.00
#
_symmetry.space_group_name_H-M   'P 1'
#
loop_
_entity.id
_entity.type
_entity.pdbx_description
1 polymer ?
#
loop_
_entity_poly.entity_id
_entity_poly.type
_entity_poly.pdbx_seq_one_letter_code
_entity_poly.pdbx_strand_id
1 'polypeptide(L)'
;MGGFEVEIGQLRTAGNAAGSAANQAREVSPGTGLAAIATALPGGDAAKRAPTLASTFNDRAKGWAEEIGRWNESVQAAVKLYTENEAEAERAFRR
;
A
#
# COMPACT_ATOMS: atom_id res chain seq x y z
N MET A 1 -12.29 -23.35 -18.82
CA MET A 1 -12.49 -22.24 -17.86
C MET A 1 -11.19 -21.71 -17.26
N GLY A 2 -10.03 -22.36 -17.40
CA GLY A 2 -8.80 -21.98 -16.68
C GLY A 2 -8.12 -20.64 -17.02
N GLY A 3 -8.60 -19.84 -17.98
CA GLY A 3 -8.07 -18.49 -18.20
C GLY A 3 -8.33 -17.60 -16.97
N PHE A 4 -9.62 -17.47 -16.61
CA PHE A 4 -10.06 -16.64 -15.50
C PHE A 4 -9.36 -16.97 -14.18
N GLU A 5 -9.13 -18.26 -13.90
CA GLU A 5 -8.41 -18.70 -12.70
C GLU A 5 -6.96 -18.19 -12.68
N VAL A 6 -6.26 -18.19 -13.82
CA VAL A 6 -4.90 -17.63 -13.95
C VAL A 6 -4.93 -16.11 -13.72
N GLU A 7 -5.88 -15.39 -14.31
CA GLU A 7 -6.01 -13.95 -14.11
C GLU A 7 -6.37 -13.59 -12.66
N ILE A 8 -7.25 -14.36 -12.01
CA ILE A 8 -7.57 -14.22 -10.58
C ILE A 8 -6.32 -14.47 -9.72
N GLY A 9 -5.52 -15.48 -10.05
CA GLY A 9 -4.26 -15.77 -9.38
C GLY A 9 -3.24 -14.63 -9.49
N GLN A 10 -3.13 -14.01 -10.67
CA GLN A 10 -2.28 -12.85 -10.90
C GLN A 10 -2.75 -11.62 -10.12
N LEU A 11 -4.07 -11.35 -10.12
CA LEU A 11 -4.66 -10.27 -9.32
C LEU A 11 -4.38 -10.45 -7.83
N ARG A 12 -4.55 -11.67 -7.29
CA ARG A 12 -4.25 -11.98 -5.90
C ARG A 12 -2.77 -11.74 -5.57
N THR A 13 -1.87 -12.17 -6.46
CA THR A 13 -0.43 -11.96 -6.29
C THR A 13 -0.08 -10.47 -6.26
N ALA A 14 -0.64 -9.70 -7.19
CA ALA A 14 -0.42 -8.27 -7.26
C ALA A 14 -0.99 -7.55 -6.02
N GLY A 15 -2.22 -7.89 -5.61
CA GLY A 15 -2.86 -7.38 -4.39
C GLY A 15 -2.01 -7.65 -3.14
N ASN A 16 -1.52 -8.87 -2.98
CA ASN A 16 -0.64 -9.23 -1.86
C ASN A 16 0.68 -8.45 -1.87
N ALA A 17 1.30 -8.28 -3.04
CA ALA A 17 2.52 -7.49 -3.16
C ALA A 17 2.29 -6.02 -2.77
N ALA A 18 1.18 -5.43 -3.21
CA ALA A 18 0.78 -4.08 -2.80
C ALA A 18 0.49 -3.98 -1.30
N GLY A 19 -0.16 -4.99 -0.71
CA GLY A 19 -0.36 -5.06 0.74
C GLY A 19 0.95 -5.11 1.51
N SER A 20 1.91 -5.89 1.03
CA SER A 20 3.26 -5.94 1.60
C SER A 20 3.97 -4.59 1.50
N ALA A 21 3.91 -3.95 0.33
CA ALA A 21 4.45 -2.61 0.13
C ALA A 21 3.79 -1.57 1.04
N ALA A 22 2.46 -1.64 1.23
CA ALA A 22 1.73 -0.79 2.17
C ALA A 22 2.27 -0.95 3.59
N ASN A 23 2.45 -2.20 4.06
CA ASN A 23 2.94 -2.46 5.40
C ASN A 23 4.37 -1.94 5.59
N GLN A 24 5.27 -2.22 4.64
CA GLN A 24 6.63 -1.70 4.65
C GLN A 24 6.65 -0.16 4.66
N ALA A 25 5.78 0.48 3.87
CA ALA A 25 5.65 1.92 3.82
C ALA A 25 5.16 2.53 5.16
N ARG A 26 4.34 1.82 5.94
CA ARG A 26 3.91 2.27 7.29
C ARG A 26 5.02 2.19 8.32
N GLU A 27 5.94 1.25 8.16
CA GLU A 27 7.03 1.02 9.11
C GLU A 27 8.19 2.00 8.92
N VAL A 28 8.33 2.59 7.71
CA VAL A 28 9.37 3.59 7.45
C VAL A 28 8.95 4.98 7.91
N SER A 29 9.86 5.67 8.59
CA SER A 29 9.73 7.08 8.94
C SER A 29 10.86 7.85 8.25
N PRO A 30 10.71 8.22 6.95
CA PRO A 30 11.78 8.85 6.17
C PRO A 30 12.18 10.24 6.68
N GLY A 31 11.36 10.86 7.53
CA GLY A 31 11.73 12.08 8.26
C GLY A 31 12.67 11.84 9.45
N THR A 32 12.90 10.60 9.86
CA THR A 32 13.79 10.24 10.97
C THR A 32 15.20 10.75 10.70
N GLY A 33 15.84 11.31 11.73
CA GLY A 33 17.18 11.87 11.64
C GLY A 33 17.24 13.33 11.19
N LEU A 34 16.22 13.87 10.51
CA LEU A 34 16.22 15.28 10.12
C LEU A 34 16.21 16.23 11.32
N ALA A 35 15.67 15.81 12.47
CA ALA A 35 15.77 16.57 13.72
C ALA A 35 17.23 16.81 14.16
N ALA A 36 18.17 15.91 13.80
CA ALA A 36 19.59 16.10 14.11
C ALA A 36 20.21 17.30 13.37
N ILE A 37 19.64 17.71 12.23
CA ILE A 37 20.06 18.92 11.50
C ILE A 37 19.80 20.16 12.37
N ALA A 38 18.65 20.19 13.05
CA ALA A 38 18.31 21.31 13.92
C ALA A 38 19.27 21.42 15.11
N THR A 39 19.72 20.29 15.64
CA THR A 39 20.72 20.23 16.73
C THR A 39 22.12 20.57 16.25
N ALA A 40 22.51 20.14 15.05
CA ALA A 40 23.86 20.34 14.52
C ALA A 40 24.12 21.78 14.06
N LEU A 41 23.09 22.50 13.60
CA LEU A 41 23.19 23.83 13.02
C LEU A 41 22.18 24.82 13.63
N PRO A 42 22.24 25.07 14.95
CA PRO A 42 21.24 25.90 15.64
C PRO A 42 21.17 27.31 15.03
N GLY A 43 19.94 27.79 14.80
CA GLY A 43 19.68 29.11 14.23
C GLY A 43 19.78 29.21 12.70
N GLY A 44 20.37 28.21 12.04
CA GLY A 44 20.45 28.17 10.58
C GLY A 44 19.09 27.93 9.91
N ASP A 45 18.95 28.35 8.65
CA ASP A 45 17.69 28.13 7.91
C ASP A 45 17.40 26.64 7.68
N ALA A 46 18.44 25.81 7.60
CA ALA A 46 18.29 24.35 7.58
C ALA A 46 17.63 23.83 8.87
N ALA A 47 18.08 24.31 10.03
CA ALA A 47 17.49 23.94 11.33
C ALA A 47 16.02 24.34 11.44
N LYS A 48 15.65 25.52 10.91
CA LYS A 48 14.25 25.99 10.90
C LYS A 48 13.34 25.14 10.01
N ARG A 49 13.86 24.63 8.88
CA ARG A 49 13.07 23.87 7.89
C ARG A 49 13.03 22.37 8.14
N ALA A 50 14.02 21.82 8.87
CA ALA A 50 14.13 20.39 9.09
C ALA A 50 12.89 19.73 9.72
N PRO A 51 12.21 20.32 10.72
CA PRO A 51 10.98 19.74 11.28
C PRO A 51 9.85 19.64 10.25
N THR A 52 9.69 20.67 9.41
CA THR A 52 8.68 20.68 8.34
C THR A 52 8.96 19.62 7.29
N LEU A 53 10.23 19.46 6.89
CA LEU A 53 10.63 18.42 5.94
C LEU A 53 10.41 17.02 6.52
N ALA A 54 10.73 16.82 7.80
CA ALA A 54 10.50 15.57 8.51
C ALA A 54 9.02 15.18 8.52
N SER A 55 8.14 16.12 8.89
CA SER A 55 6.68 15.91 8.83
C SER A 55 6.26 15.56 7.41
N THR A 56 6.67 16.36 6.42
CA THR A 56 6.29 16.18 5.02
C THR A 56 6.65 14.78 4.50
N PHE A 57 7.85 14.29 4.82
CA PHE A 57 8.29 12.96 4.40
C PHE A 57 7.49 11.85 5.09
N ASN A 58 7.26 11.96 6.40
CA ASN A 58 6.46 10.98 7.14
C ASN A 58 5.00 10.95 6.67
N ASP A 59 4.40 12.12 6.44
CA ASP A 59 3.03 12.25 5.94
C ASP A 59 2.90 11.66 4.53
N ARG A 60 3.90 11.87 3.67
CA ARG A 60 3.93 11.29 2.33
C ARG A 60 4.09 9.76 2.36
N ALA A 61 4.92 9.22 3.25
CA ALA A 61 5.05 7.77 3.42
C ALA A 61 3.72 7.15 3.89
N LYS A 62 3.06 7.78 4.87
CA LYS A 62 1.74 7.36 5.35
C LYS A 62 0.68 7.43 4.26
N GLY A 63 0.61 8.54 3.52
CA GLY A 63 -0.35 8.69 2.42
C GLY A 63 -0.17 7.64 1.32
N TRP A 64 1.08 7.37 0.95
CA TRP A 64 1.39 6.30 -0.02
C TRP A 64 0.99 4.91 0.51
N ALA A 65 1.28 4.62 1.77
CA ALA A 65 0.89 3.36 2.41
C ALA A 65 -0.63 3.15 2.46
N GLU A 66 -1.38 4.22 2.73
CA GLU A 66 -2.84 4.18 2.71
C GLU A 66 -3.40 3.96 1.31
N GLU A 67 -2.86 4.65 0.31
CA GLU A 67 -3.28 4.52 -1.09
C GLU A 67 -3.07 3.10 -1.61
N ILE A 68 -1.87 2.54 -1.44
CA ILE A 68 -1.54 1.20 -1.92
C ILE A 68 -2.25 0.12 -1.08
N GLY A 69 -2.54 0.40 0.19
CA GLY A 69 -3.41 -0.43 1.03
C GLY A 69 -4.85 -0.52 0.51
N ARG A 70 -5.46 0.62 0.16
CA ARG A 70 -6.81 0.64 -0.44
C ARG A 70 -6.86 -0.09 -1.79
N TRP A 71 -5.79 0.01 -2.58
CA TRP A 71 -5.69 -0.74 -3.83
C TRP A 71 -5.67 -2.25 -3.59
N ASN A 72 -4.90 -2.74 -2.62
CA ASN A 72 -4.93 -4.15 -2.22
C ASN A 72 -6.36 -4.57 -1.82
N GLU A 73 -7.01 -3.84 -0.91
CA GLU A 73 -8.39 -4.14 -0.47
C GLU A 73 -9.36 -4.23 -1.64
N SER A 74 -9.27 -3.30 -2.59
CA SER A 74 -10.11 -3.26 -3.79
C SER A 74 -9.87 -4.47 -4.69
N VAL A 75 -8.61 -4.86 -4.89
CA VAL A 75 -8.23 -6.04 -5.69
C VAL A 75 -8.70 -7.33 -5.02
N GLN A 76 -8.56 -7.47 -3.70
CA GLN A 76 -9.04 -8.64 -2.97
C GLN A 76 -10.57 -8.75 -3.03
N ALA A 77 -11.28 -7.63 -2.92
CA ALA A 77 -12.72 -7.59 -3.09
C ALA A 77 -13.14 -8.05 -4.50
N ALA A 78 -12.44 -7.59 -5.54
CA ALA A 78 -12.69 -8.03 -6.91
C ALA A 78 -12.42 -9.54 -7.09
N VAL A 79 -11.29 -10.04 -6.60
CA VAL A 79 -10.93 -11.46 -6.63
C VAL A 79 -11.99 -12.32 -5.95
N LYS A 80 -12.51 -11.88 -4.79
CA LYS A 80 -13.57 -12.57 -4.07
C LYS A 80 -14.85 -12.67 -4.91
N LEU A 81 -15.30 -11.55 -5.48
CA LEU A 81 -16.49 -11.51 -6.33
C LEU A 81 -16.37 -12.43 -7.55
N TYR A 82 -15.21 -12.43 -8.23
CA TYR A 82 -14.98 -13.33 -9.36
C TYR A 82 -15.04 -14.79 -8.96
N THR A 83 -14.40 -15.15 -7.85
CA THR A 83 -14.36 -16.54 -7.36
C THR A 83 -15.76 -17.03 -6.96
N GLU A 84 -16.55 -16.18 -6.28
CA GLU A 84 -17.91 -16.53 -5.86
C GLU A 84 -18.85 -16.71 -7.07
N ASN A 85 -18.77 -15.81 -8.05
CA ASN A 85 -19.55 -15.89 -9.29
C ASN A 85 -19.19 -17.15 -10.10
N GLU A 86 -17.91 -17.52 -10.19
CA GLU A 86 -17.49 -18.73 -10.89
C GLU A 86 -18.02 -20.00 -10.21
N ALA A 87 -17.96 -20.07 -8.88
CA ALA A 87 -18.53 -21.18 -8.12
C ALA A 87 -20.06 -21.26 -8.22
N GLU A 88 -20.75 -20.14 -8.38
CA GLU A 88 -22.19 -20.12 -8.66
C GLU A 88 -22.51 -20.59 -10.07
N ALA A 89 -21.78 -20.11 -11.07
CA ALA A 89 -21.94 -20.54 -12.46
C ALA A 89 -21.71 -22.05 -12.61
N GLU A 90 -20.66 -22.59 -11.99
CA GLU A 90 -20.39 -24.03 -12.02
C GLU A 90 -21.52 -24.85 -11.35
N ARG A 91 -22.07 -24.38 -10.23
CA ARG A 91 -23.24 -25.01 -9.60
C ARG A 91 -24.48 -24.96 -10.48
N ALA A 92 -24.69 -23.86 -11.21
CA ALA A 92 -25.81 -23.72 -12.13
C ALA A 92 -25.70 -24.67 -13.34
N PHE A 93 -24.50 -24.86 -13.88
CA PHE A 93 -24.25 -25.79 -14.99
C PHE A 93 -24.45 -27.27 -14.62
N ARG A 94 -24.37 -27.62 -13.34
CA ARG A 94 -24.53 -29.01 -12.85
C ARG A 94 -25.97 -29.37 -12.45
N ARG A 95 -26.93 -28.44 -12.57
CA ARG A 95 -28.36 -28.70 -12.33
C ARG A 95 -29.08 -29.03 -13.63
#